data_AF-A0A556UBP1-F1
#
_entry.id   AF-A0A556UBP1-F1
#
_cell.length_a   1.000
_cell.length_b   1.000
_cell.length_c   1.000
_cell.angle_alpha   90.00
_cell.angle_beta   90.00
_cell.angle_gamma   90.00
#
_symmetry.space_group_name_H-M   'P 1'
#
loop_
_entity.id
_entity.type
_entity.pdbx_description
1 polymer ?
#
loop_
_entity_poly.entity_id
_entity_poly.type
_entity_poly.pdbx_seq_one_letter_code
_entity_poly.pdbx_strand_id
1 'polypeptide(L)'
;MKNKMKKYLLNILAKNRNQQGFTLIEMVVVIAIIVLLVLIIAPNLMKQKGNAENRTSDAFKSTLQTQVELYRDEKKLDDNKSVSFEAMEKEGYLTKDQLKKSQKYDFNQDGTVVAKDAAK
;
A
#
# COMPACT_ATOMS: atom_id res chain seq x y z
N MET A 1 -27.81 50.62 -47.82
CA MET A 1 -27.28 49.33 -47.27
C MET A 1 -25.96 49.46 -46.50
N LYS A 2 -24.99 50.28 -46.93
CA LYS A 2 -23.64 50.37 -46.34
C LYS A 2 -23.58 50.73 -44.84
N ASN A 3 -24.51 51.53 -44.32
CA ASN A 3 -24.50 51.99 -42.91
C ASN A 3 -24.88 50.92 -41.87
N LYS A 4 -25.79 49.99 -42.20
CA LYS A 4 -26.10 48.86 -41.30
C LYS A 4 -24.89 47.95 -41.16
N MET A 5 -24.23 47.66 -42.29
CA MET A 5 -23.03 46.83 -42.34
C MET A 5 -21.89 47.44 -41.51
N LYS A 6 -21.68 48.76 -41.61
CA LYS A 6 -20.74 49.51 -40.75
C LYS A 6 -21.07 49.37 -39.25
N LYS A 7 -22.35 49.43 -38.89
CA LYS A 7 -22.82 49.32 -37.50
C LYS A 7 -22.62 47.92 -36.91
N TYR A 8 -22.83 46.86 -37.70
CA TYR A 8 -22.52 45.49 -37.31
C TYR A 8 -21.02 45.27 -37.10
N LEU A 9 -20.19 45.79 -38.01
CA LEU A 9 -18.73 45.71 -37.89
C LEU A 9 -18.21 46.45 -36.66
N LEU A 10 -18.73 47.65 -36.38
CA LEU A 10 -18.37 48.41 -35.18
C LEU A 10 -18.77 47.69 -33.88
N ASN A 11 -19.93 47.00 -33.87
CA ASN A 11 -20.38 46.28 -32.68
C ASN A 11 -19.58 44.98 -32.42
N ILE A 12 -18.98 44.40 -33.47
CA ILE A 12 -18.04 43.27 -33.35
C ILE A 12 -16.69 43.76 -32.84
N LEU A 13 -16.18 44.88 -33.38
CA LEU A 13 -14.91 45.48 -32.97
C LEU A 13 -14.96 46.02 -31.53
N ALA A 14 -16.12 46.52 -31.08
CA ALA A 14 -16.32 46.98 -29.71
C ALA A 14 -16.44 45.82 -28.68
N LYS A 15 -16.58 44.57 -29.13
CA LYS A 15 -16.76 43.40 -28.26
C LYS A 15 -15.42 42.79 -27.83
N ASN A 16 -14.46 43.61 -27.39
CA ASN A 16 -13.32 43.12 -26.63
C ASN A 16 -13.77 42.91 -25.18
N ARG A 17 -14.36 41.74 -24.90
CA ARG A 17 -14.53 41.29 -23.52
C ARG A 17 -13.15 40.90 -23.02
N ASN A 18 -12.52 41.78 -22.24
CA ASN A 18 -11.36 41.45 -21.41
C ASN A 18 -11.77 40.33 -20.43
N GLN A 19 -11.67 39.08 -20.88
CA GLN A 19 -11.77 37.92 -20.01
C GLN A 19 -10.47 37.91 -19.20
N GLN A 20 -10.53 38.33 -17.94
CA GLN A 20 -9.41 38.16 -17.01
C GLN A 20 -9.23 36.64 -16.82
N GLY A 21 -8.33 36.06 -17.61
CA GLY A 21 -7.99 34.64 -17.52
C GLY A 21 -6.98 34.39 -16.39
N PHE A 22 -7.02 33.17 -15.87
CA PHE A 22 -6.03 32.64 -14.92
C PHE A 22 -4.62 32.94 -15.41
N THR A 23 -3.80 33.53 -14.55
CA THR A 23 -2.41 33.84 -14.88
C THR A 23 -1.52 32.65 -14.56
N LEU A 24 -0.34 32.57 -15.21
CA LEU A 24 0.64 31.53 -14.88
C LEU A 24 1.10 31.61 -13.41
N ILE A 25 1.22 32.83 -12.86
CA ILE A 25 1.62 33.03 -11.47
C ILE A 25 0.63 32.40 -10.50
N GLU A 26 -0.66 32.41 -10.83
CA GLU A 26 -1.72 31.82 -10.02
C GLU A 26 -1.57 30.29 -9.96
N MET A 27 -1.26 29.65 -11.09
CA MET A 27 -0.96 28.21 -11.14
C MET A 27 0.32 27.85 -10.38
N VAL A 28 1.34 28.71 -10.40
CA VAL A 28 2.58 28.51 -9.64
C VAL A 28 2.30 28.53 -8.13
N VAL A 29 1.52 29.49 -7.64
CA VAL A 29 1.15 29.57 -6.22
C VAL A 29 0.34 28.34 -5.79
N VAL A 30 -0.60 27.88 -6.63
CA VAL A 30 -1.39 26.67 -6.35
C VAL A 30 -0.49 25.44 -6.25
N ILE A 31 0.43 25.24 -7.19
CA ILE A 31 1.38 24.12 -7.16
C ILE A 31 2.27 24.19 -5.91
N ALA A 32 2.73 25.39 -5.53
CA ALA A 32 3.53 25.58 -4.32
C ALA A 32 2.78 25.13 -3.06
N ILE A 33 1.49 25.45 -2.94
CA ILE A 33 0.64 25.01 -1.81
C ILE A 33 0.46 23.49 -1.85
N ILE A 34 0.19 22.89 -3.02
CA ILE A 34 0.05 21.42 -3.14
C ILE A 34 1.32 20.71 -2.71
N VAL A 35 2.50 21.19 -3.13
CA VAL A 35 3.79 20.60 -2.73
C VAL A 35 3.97 20.67 -1.22
N LEU A 36 3.64 21.81 -0.58
CA LEU A 36 3.72 21.95 0.88
C LEU A 36 2.80 20.95 1.59
N LEU A 37 1.56 20.78 1.12
CA LEU A 37 0.63 19.79 1.68
C LEU A 37 1.15 18.36 1.52
N VAL A 38 1.67 18.01 0.34
CA VAL A 38 2.26 16.69 0.08
C VAL A 38 3.44 16.41 1.01
N LEU A 39 4.31 17.39 1.27
CA LEU A 39 5.43 17.24 2.19
C LEU A 39 5.00 16.90 3.62
N ILE A 40 3.87 17.46 4.09
CA ILE A 40 3.30 17.16 5.41
C ILE A 40 2.62 15.78 5.43
N ILE A 41 1.90 15.44 4.35
CA ILE A 41 1.08 14.23 4.28
C ILE A 41 1.92 12.98 3.98
N ALA A 42 2.93 13.07 3.11
CA ALA A 42 3.79 11.96 2.70
C ALA A 42 4.45 11.17 3.85
N PRO A 43 5.11 11.79 4.86
CA PRO A 43 5.72 11.03 5.95
C PRO A 43 4.69 10.28 6.78
N ASN A 44 3.49 10.85 6.97
CA ASN A 44 2.42 10.18 7.71
C ASN A 44 1.83 8.99 6.92
N LEU A 45 1.66 9.14 5.60
CA LEU A 45 1.26 8.03 4.73
C LEU A 45 2.28 6.89 4.74
N MET A 46 3.58 7.19 4.66
CA MET A 46 4.64 6.19 4.72
C MET A 46 4.62 5.43 6.06
N LYS A 47 4.45 6.13 7.18
CA LYS A 47 4.30 5.49 8.50
C LYS A 47 3.06 4.60 8.58
N GLN A 48 1.92 5.05 8.05
CA GLN A 48 0.70 4.23 8.04
C GLN A 48 0.85 2.98 7.17
N LYS A 49 1.49 3.10 6.01
CA LYS A 49 1.82 1.95 5.15
C LYS A 49 2.70 0.95 5.89
N GLY A 50 3.78 1.39 6.53
CA GLY A 50 4.64 0.51 7.33
C GLY A 50 3.90 -0.18 8.48
N ASN A 51 3.04 0.55 9.19
CA ASN A 51 2.21 -0.05 10.25
C ASN A 51 1.24 -1.10 9.72
N ALA A 52 0.66 -0.88 8.53
CA ALA A 52 -0.23 -1.86 7.89
C ALA A 52 0.55 -3.12 7.45
N GLU A 53 1.76 -2.96 6.92
CA GLU A 53 2.65 -4.06 6.54
C GLU A 53 3.05 -4.90 7.78
N ASN A 54 3.37 -4.25 8.91
CA ASN A 54 3.67 -4.93 10.17
C ASN A 54 2.46 -5.73 10.67
N ARG A 55 1.27 -5.10 10.74
CA ARG A 55 0.04 -5.80 11.15
C ARG A 55 -0.30 -6.99 10.26
N THR A 56 -0.08 -6.85 8.95
CA THR A 56 -0.28 -7.94 7.99
C THR A 56 0.69 -9.09 8.26
N SER A 57 1.95 -8.78 8.57
CA SER A 57 2.97 -9.76 8.92
C SER A 57 2.68 -10.47 10.25
N ASP A 58 2.16 -9.75 11.24
CA ASP A 58 1.75 -10.31 12.53
C ASP A 58 0.54 -11.24 12.38
N ALA A 59 -0.48 -10.82 11.62
CA ALA A 59 -1.64 -11.66 11.33
C ALA A 59 -1.24 -12.93 10.55
N PHE A 60 -0.31 -12.79 9.59
CA PHE A 60 0.21 -13.92 8.85
C PHE A 60 0.99 -14.89 9.75
N LYS A 61 1.83 -14.37 10.66
CA LYS A 61 2.53 -15.15 11.68
C LYS A 61 1.54 -15.95 12.54
N SER A 62 0.47 -15.31 13.02
CA SER A 62 -0.58 -15.99 13.78
C SER A 62 -1.27 -17.10 12.97
N THR A 63 -1.52 -16.85 11.68
CA THR A 63 -2.11 -17.86 10.78
C THR A 63 -1.18 -19.04 10.61
N LEU A 64 0.12 -18.80 10.40
CA LEU A 64 1.12 -19.86 10.31
C LEU A 64 1.20 -20.65 11.62
N GLN A 65 1.20 -19.99 12.77
CA GLN A 65 1.20 -20.64 14.08
C GLN A 65 0.00 -21.59 14.22
N THR A 66 -1.21 -21.16 13.86
CA THR A 66 -2.38 -22.04 13.87
C THR A 66 -2.23 -23.24 12.93
N GLN A 67 -1.65 -23.06 11.73
CA GLN A 67 -1.42 -24.21 10.83
C GLN A 67 -0.40 -25.21 11.40
N VAL A 68 0.60 -24.71 12.12
CA VAL A 68 1.63 -25.53 12.78
C VAL A 68 1.01 -26.33 13.91
N GLU A 69 0.16 -25.70 14.73
CA GLU A 69 -0.59 -26.37 15.81
C GLU A 69 -1.50 -27.47 15.24
N LEU A 70 -2.29 -27.17 14.22
CA LEU A 70 -3.14 -28.17 13.54
C LEU A 70 -2.32 -29.35 13.01
N TYR A 71 -1.19 -29.08 12.35
CA TYR A 71 -0.30 -30.11 11.84
C TYR A 71 0.26 -30.99 12.97
N ARG A 72 0.69 -30.38 14.08
CA ARG A 72 1.22 -31.09 15.25
C ARG A 72 0.17 -31.97 15.90
N ASP A 73 -1.03 -31.45 16.10
CA ASP A 73 -2.14 -32.16 16.72
C ASP A 73 -2.55 -33.40 15.91
N GLU A 74 -2.71 -33.24 14.58
CA GLU A 74 -3.09 -34.34 13.71
C GLU A 74 -2.00 -35.41 13.60
N LYS A 75 -0.73 -35.02 13.59
CA LYS A 75 0.41 -35.94 13.51
C LYS A 75 0.87 -36.49 14.85
N LYS A 76 0.27 -36.04 15.96
CA LYS A 76 0.68 -36.38 17.34
C LYS A 76 2.17 -36.16 17.55
N LEU A 77 2.66 -35.01 17.06
CA LEU A 77 4.05 -34.61 17.23
C LEU A 77 4.23 -33.99 18.60
N ASP A 78 5.25 -34.44 19.32
CA ASP A 78 5.69 -33.80 20.56
C ASP A 78 6.28 -32.42 20.23
N ASP A 79 6.24 -31.48 21.18
CA ASP A 79 6.72 -30.09 21.00
C ASP A 79 8.17 -29.99 20.47
N ASN A 80 8.97 -31.03 20.76
CA ASN A 80 10.38 -31.13 20.42
C ASN A 80 10.66 -31.80 19.05
N LYS A 81 9.62 -32.21 18.31
CA LYS A 81 9.76 -32.73 16.95
C LYS A 81 9.71 -31.59 15.94
N SER A 82 10.67 -31.61 15.01
CA SER A 82 10.82 -30.60 13.97
C SER A 82 9.63 -30.62 13.01
N VAL A 83 8.99 -29.46 12.86
CA VAL A 83 8.00 -29.17 11.82
C VAL A 83 8.73 -28.48 10.67
N SER A 84 8.37 -28.83 9.44
CA SER A 84 8.91 -28.19 8.23
C SER A 84 7.75 -27.58 7.44
N PHE A 85 7.89 -26.31 7.06
CA PHE A 85 6.88 -25.64 6.23
C PHE A 85 6.72 -26.33 4.87
N GLU A 86 7.78 -26.95 4.33
CA GLU A 86 7.75 -27.73 3.09
C GLU A 86 6.93 -29.01 3.24
N ALA A 87 7.03 -29.70 4.39
CA ALA A 87 6.19 -30.86 4.68
C ALA A 87 4.71 -30.44 4.80
N MET A 88 4.45 -29.33 5.49
CA MET A 88 3.10 -28.78 5.64
C MET A 88 2.46 -28.37 4.31
N GLU A 89 3.23 -27.88 3.33
CA GLU A 89 2.71 -27.58 1.97
C GLU A 89 2.38 -28.86 1.21
N LYS A 90 3.29 -29.85 1.22
CA LYS A 90 3.07 -31.14 0.56
C LYS A 90 1.84 -31.87 1.09
N GLU A 91 1.56 -31.69 2.37
CA GLU A 91 0.42 -32.31 3.05
C GLU A 91 -0.84 -31.41 3.08
N GLY A 92 -0.78 -30.23 2.47
CA GLY A 92 -1.95 -29.39 2.21
C GLY A 92 -2.35 -28.40 3.31
N TYR A 93 -1.57 -28.29 4.40
CA TYR A 93 -1.80 -27.30 5.47
C TYR A 93 -1.38 -25.89 5.05
N LEU A 94 -0.43 -25.79 4.10
CA LEU A 94 -0.01 -24.53 3.51
C LEU A 94 -0.24 -24.54 2.01
N THR A 95 -0.67 -23.40 1.47
CA THR A 95 -0.62 -23.14 0.04
C THR A 95 0.81 -22.79 -0.40
N LYS A 96 1.10 -22.94 -1.69
CA LYS A 96 2.39 -22.53 -2.30
C LYS A 96 2.76 -21.08 -2.00
N ASP A 97 1.78 -20.17 -1.96
CA ASP A 97 2.04 -18.76 -1.69
C ASP A 97 2.28 -18.49 -0.20
N GLN A 98 1.64 -19.24 0.70
CA GLN A 98 1.96 -19.21 2.12
C GLN A 98 3.35 -19.78 2.39
N LEU A 99 3.76 -20.87 1.71
CA LEU A 99 5.12 -21.41 1.79
C LEU A 99 6.19 -20.38 1.36
N LYS A 100 5.96 -19.68 0.25
CA LYS A 100 6.88 -18.60 -0.18
C LYS A 100 7.00 -17.50 0.87
N LYS A 101 5.87 -17.10 1.48
CA LYS A 101 5.85 -16.07 2.52
C LYS A 101 6.45 -16.55 3.85
N SER A 102 6.30 -17.84 4.18
CA SER A 102 6.85 -18.43 5.40
C SER A 102 8.37 -18.51 5.40
N GLN A 103 9.03 -18.34 4.26
CA GLN A 103 10.51 -18.32 4.16
C GLN A 103 11.17 -17.26 5.07
N LYS A 104 10.45 -16.21 5.45
CA LYS A 104 10.90 -15.17 6.39
C LYS A 104 10.79 -15.58 7.86
N TYR A 105 10.21 -16.74 8.13
CA TYR A 105 9.90 -17.23 9.47
C TYR A 105 10.61 -18.56 9.71
N ASP A 106 10.83 -18.87 10.98
CA ASP A 106 11.41 -20.10 11.48
C ASP A 106 10.68 -20.53 12.75
N PHE A 107 11.11 -21.63 13.33
CA PHE A 107 10.59 -22.16 14.58
C PHE A 107 11.57 -21.94 15.74
N ASN A 108 11.04 -21.55 16.89
CA ASN A 108 11.77 -21.59 18.15
C ASN A 108 11.82 -23.02 18.72
N GLN A 109 12.55 -23.22 19.83
CA GLN A 109 12.71 -24.52 20.50
C GLN A 109 11.40 -25.12 21.04
N ASP A 110 10.40 -24.28 21.29
CA ASP A 110 9.02 -24.65 21.67
C ASP A 110 8.12 -24.90 20.44
N GLY A 111 8.63 -24.62 19.24
CA GLY A 111 7.88 -24.66 17.99
C GLY A 111 6.97 -23.48 17.73
N THR A 112 7.16 -22.37 18.46
CA THR A 112 6.51 -21.11 18.12
C THR A 112 7.13 -20.55 16.85
N VAL A 113 6.28 -20.12 15.91
CA VAL A 113 6.71 -19.44 14.67
C VAL A 113 7.31 -18.08 15.05
N VAL A 114 8.51 -17.76 14.55
CA VAL A 114 9.22 -16.49 14.76
C VAL A 114 9.78 -15.96 13.45
N ALA A 115 10.03 -14.64 13.36
CA ALA A 115 10.73 -14.08 12.20
C ALA A 115 12.22 -14.45 12.25
N LYS A 116 12.82 -14.83 11.12
CA LYS A 116 14.25 -15.20 11.04
C LYS A 116 15.20 -14.09 11.51
N ASP A 117 14.80 -12.84 11.30
CA ASP A 117 15.60 -11.67 11.70
C ASP A 117 15.56 -11.42 13.23
N ALA A 118 14.64 -12.05 13.95
CA ALA A 118 14.49 -11.94 15.41
C ALA A 118 15.20 -13.08 16.17
N ALA A 119 15.77 -14.07 15.47
CA ALA A 119 16.42 -15.24 16.06
C ALA A 119 17.93 -15.04 16.32
N LYS A 120 18.34 -13.83 16.73
CA LYS A 120 19.73 -13.51 17.08
C LYS A 120 19.85 -13.02 18.51
#